data_AF-A0A7D9ISX2-F1
#
_entry.id   AF-A0A7D9ISX2-F1
#
_cell.length_a   1.000
_cell.length_b   1.000
_cell.length_c   1.000
_cell.angle_alpha   90.00
_cell.angle_beta   90.00
_cell.angle_gamma   90.00
#
_symmetry.space_group_name_H-M   'P 1'
#
loop_
_entity.id
_entity.type
_entity.pdbx_description
1 polymer ?
#
loop_
_entity_poly.entity_id
_entity_poly.type
_entity_poly.pdbx_seq_one_letter_code
_entity_poly.pdbx_strand_id
1 'polypeptide(L)'
;MALPDKELNKLTNCDLSEWSCDKCKLRTSTNNEEDSVCEDMYDNFRATLKEPTRVANSSATLLDLILVSNKSKIIKAGTLDPAISDHKMIYAIVNLIKKREHPIIKTVKNYKHVDKRKFKSALQNVPWWVCDIFDDLDDVQNAWELLYKDVNWEQTKNPIAHKKSKEARNLANIRMRKAEAEYWKSEFDNEFWKVVKKVHRKTKAIKIGPLEDDLGNVQINEKEKAELMNNYFATVGEKMAEAFPVQIESE
;
A
#
# COMPACT_ATOMS: atom_id res chain seq x y z
N MET A 1 -9.57 -20.52 -30.87
CA MET A 1 -9.90 -19.47 -29.89
C MET A 1 -8.88 -19.57 -28.77
N ALA A 2 -7.90 -18.67 -28.73
CA ALA A 2 -6.77 -18.76 -27.80
C ALA A 2 -7.22 -18.37 -26.39
N LEU A 3 -6.92 -19.21 -25.39
CA LEU A 3 -7.11 -18.88 -23.98
C LEU A 3 -6.18 -17.73 -23.58
N PRO A 4 -6.62 -16.80 -22.70
CA PRO A 4 -5.82 -15.65 -22.31
C PRO A 4 -4.56 -16.04 -21.51
N ASP A 5 -3.44 -15.37 -21.80
CA ASP A 5 -2.07 -15.60 -21.27
C ASP A 5 -1.94 -15.75 -19.73
N LYS A 6 -2.93 -15.31 -18.95
CA LYS A 6 -2.94 -15.47 -17.49
C LYS A 6 -3.26 -16.90 -17.03
N GLU A 7 -4.00 -17.68 -17.82
CA GLU A 7 -4.28 -19.09 -17.53
C GLU A 7 -3.14 -20.01 -17.99
N LEU A 8 -2.40 -19.64 -19.05
CA LEU A 8 -1.19 -20.37 -19.47
C LEU A 8 -0.08 -20.36 -18.41
N ASN A 9 0.02 -19.27 -17.62
CA ASN A 9 0.99 -19.21 -16.54
C ASN A 9 0.67 -20.14 -15.36
N LYS A 10 -0.58 -20.60 -15.19
CA LYS A 10 -0.89 -21.67 -14.22
C LYS A 10 -0.38 -23.04 -14.67
N LEU A 11 -0.31 -23.29 -15.98
CA LEU A 11 0.26 -24.51 -16.58
C LEU A 11 1.81 -24.54 -16.55
N THR A 12 2.46 -23.49 -16.06
CA THR A 12 3.91 -23.49 -15.82
C THR A 12 4.31 -24.08 -14.46
N ASN A 13 3.36 -24.54 -13.66
CA ASN A 13 3.64 -25.31 -12.45
C ASN A 13 3.58 -26.81 -12.74
N CYS A 14 4.52 -27.59 -12.20
CA CYS A 14 4.41 -29.04 -12.18
C CYS A 14 3.68 -29.39 -10.89
N ASP A 15 2.44 -29.83 -10.99
CA ASP A 15 1.71 -30.30 -9.83
C ASP A 15 2.17 -31.73 -9.55
N LEU A 16 2.70 -31.95 -8.35
CA LEU A 16 3.13 -33.24 -7.84
C LEU A 16 2.21 -33.63 -6.69
N SER A 17 1.59 -34.79 -6.81
CA SER A 17 0.84 -35.41 -5.74
C SER A 17 1.37 -36.81 -5.47
N GLU A 18 1.43 -37.14 -4.20
CA GLU A 18 1.63 -38.50 -3.71
C GLU A 18 0.26 -39.12 -3.46
N TRP A 19 0.06 -40.33 -3.97
CA TRP A 19 -1.20 -41.03 -3.82
C TRP A 19 -0.93 -42.52 -3.59
N SER A 20 -1.60 -43.07 -2.58
CA SER A 20 -1.51 -44.50 -2.25
C SER A 20 -2.88 -45.13 -2.44
N CYS A 21 -2.96 -46.21 -3.20
CA CYS A 21 -4.22 -46.93 -3.40
C CYS A 21 -4.02 -48.41 -3.66
N ASP A 22 -4.64 -49.21 -2.79
CA ASP A 22 -4.70 -50.68 -2.91
C ASP A 22 -5.66 -51.16 -4.00
N LYS A 23 -6.53 -50.29 -4.53
CA LYS A 23 -7.59 -50.64 -5.48
C LYS A 23 -7.28 -50.31 -6.94
N CYS A 24 -6.26 -49.49 -7.22
CA CYS A 24 -5.90 -49.10 -8.58
C CYS A 24 -5.16 -50.24 -9.30
N LYS A 25 -5.92 -51.28 -9.66
CA LYS A 25 -5.47 -52.27 -10.63
C LYS A 25 -5.22 -51.52 -11.94
N LEU A 26 -3.98 -51.60 -12.43
CA LEU A 26 -3.61 -51.19 -13.79
C LEU A 26 -4.62 -51.79 -14.77
N ARG A 27 -5.57 -50.95 -15.20
CA ARG A 27 -6.53 -51.16 -16.29
C ARG A 27 -7.06 -52.61 -16.40
N THR A 28 -8.00 -52.99 -15.53
CA THR A 28 -8.95 -54.06 -15.86
C THR A 28 -10.34 -53.46 -15.88
N SER A 29 -10.90 -53.36 -17.09
CA SER A 29 -12.24 -52.84 -17.37
C SER A 29 -13.31 -53.53 -16.52
N THR A 30 -13.80 -52.87 -15.49
CA THR A 30 -15.08 -53.19 -14.86
C THR A 30 -15.76 -51.87 -14.51
N ASN A 31 -16.95 -51.64 -15.06
CA ASN A 31 -17.66 -50.36 -14.97
C ASN A 31 -18.33 -50.20 -13.59
N ASN A 32 -17.69 -49.51 -12.65
CA ASN A 32 -18.34 -48.97 -11.45
C ASN A 32 -18.10 -47.45 -11.35
N GLU A 33 -19.03 -46.70 -10.75
CA GLU A 33 -18.96 -45.23 -10.61
C GLU A 33 -17.73 -44.73 -9.83
N GLU A 34 -17.10 -45.56 -8.99
CA GLU A 34 -15.84 -45.24 -8.30
C GLU A 34 -14.62 -45.20 -9.26
N ASP A 35 -14.70 -45.85 -10.42
CA ASP A 35 -13.61 -45.87 -11.42
C ASP A 35 -13.53 -44.56 -12.22
N SER A 36 -14.60 -43.76 -12.28
CA SER A 36 -14.62 -42.52 -13.08
C SER A 36 -13.69 -41.44 -12.51
N VAL A 37 -13.61 -41.33 -11.18
CA VAL A 37 -12.72 -40.36 -10.49
C VAL A 37 -11.25 -40.74 -10.71
N CYS A 38 -10.96 -42.04 -10.75
CA CYS A 38 -9.62 -42.53 -11.06
C CYS A 38 -9.28 -42.25 -12.52
N GLU A 39 -10.21 -42.48 -13.45
CA GLU A 39 -10.01 -42.28 -14.90
C GLU A 39 -9.77 -40.80 -15.27
N ASP A 40 -10.55 -39.86 -14.72
CA ASP A 40 -10.35 -38.42 -14.90
C ASP A 40 -8.98 -37.92 -14.36
N MET A 41 -8.50 -38.53 -13.28
CA MET A 41 -7.18 -38.23 -12.70
C MET A 41 -6.04 -38.81 -13.55
N TYR A 42 -6.23 -40.00 -14.14
CA TYR A 42 -5.27 -40.63 -15.05
C TYR A 42 -5.17 -39.93 -16.42
N ASP A 43 -6.24 -39.29 -16.88
CA ASP A 43 -6.23 -38.54 -18.15
C ASP A 43 -5.43 -37.24 -18.05
N ASN A 44 -5.43 -36.60 -16.88
CA ASN A 44 -4.74 -35.33 -16.64
C ASN A 44 -3.34 -35.49 -16.01
N PHE A 45 -3.08 -36.59 -15.29
CA PHE A 45 -1.82 -36.84 -14.61
C PHE A 45 -1.21 -38.17 -15.02
N ARG A 46 0.12 -38.18 -15.18
CA ARG A 46 0.84 -39.38 -15.60
C ARG A 46 1.69 -39.92 -14.46
N ALA A 47 1.52 -41.19 -14.11
CA ALA A 47 2.41 -41.88 -13.18
C ALA A 47 3.86 -41.91 -13.70
N THR A 48 4.81 -41.60 -12.81
CA THR A 48 6.24 -41.56 -13.14
C THR A 48 6.97 -42.87 -12.80
N LEU A 49 6.52 -43.57 -11.76
CA LEU A 49 7.07 -44.84 -11.30
C LEU A 49 6.43 -46.02 -12.05
N LYS A 50 7.23 -47.05 -12.32
CA LYS A 50 6.79 -48.31 -12.94
C LYS A 50 7.19 -49.55 -12.13
N GLU A 51 7.98 -49.38 -11.09
CA GLU A 51 8.55 -50.45 -10.28
C GLU A 51 7.78 -50.61 -8.95
N PRO A 52 7.69 -51.81 -8.36
CA PRO A 52 6.92 -52.05 -7.14
C PRO A 52 7.42 -51.20 -5.97
N THR A 53 6.49 -50.54 -5.28
CA THR A 53 6.75 -49.68 -4.12
C THR A 53 6.47 -50.36 -2.80
N ARG A 54 5.74 -51.47 -2.79
CA ARG A 54 5.61 -52.37 -1.64
C ARG A 54 6.09 -53.77 -2.02
N VAL A 55 7.01 -54.32 -1.24
CA VAL A 55 7.58 -55.66 -1.44
C VAL A 55 7.44 -56.44 -0.12
N ALA A 56 6.48 -57.36 -0.10
CA ALA A 56 6.30 -58.33 0.95
C ALA A 56 6.93 -59.68 0.56
N ASN A 57 7.07 -60.60 1.52
CA ASN A 57 7.70 -61.92 1.32
C ASN A 57 7.15 -62.73 0.13
N SER A 58 5.89 -62.52 -0.24
CA SER A 58 5.19 -63.28 -1.28
C SER A 58 4.67 -62.43 -2.44
N SER A 59 4.79 -61.09 -2.40
CA SER A 59 4.20 -60.21 -3.41
C SER A 59 4.94 -58.88 -3.53
N ALA A 60 5.03 -58.37 -4.76
CA ALA A 60 5.52 -57.03 -5.05
C ALA A 60 4.42 -56.23 -5.77
N THR A 61 3.98 -55.12 -5.18
CA THR A 61 2.88 -54.28 -5.68
C THR A 61 3.30 -52.81 -5.78
N LEU A 62 2.78 -52.11 -6.78
CA LEU A 62 2.93 -50.67 -6.94
C LEU A 62 1.70 -49.99 -6.32
N LEU A 63 1.85 -49.46 -5.11
CA LEU A 63 0.76 -48.83 -4.35
C LEU A 63 0.95 -47.32 -4.29
N ASP A 64 2.17 -46.90 -3.97
CA ASP A 64 2.55 -45.50 -3.86
C ASP A 64 2.91 -44.93 -5.24
N LEU A 65 2.14 -43.94 -5.71
CA LEU A 65 2.28 -43.30 -7.01
C LEU A 65 2.71 -41.85 -6.85
N ILE A 66 3.66 -41.44 -7.69
CA ILE A 66 3.96 -40.02 -7.94
C ILE A 66 3.30 -39.63 -9.27
N LEU A 67 2.24 -38.83 -9.16
CA LEU A 67 1.47 -38.31 -10.29
C LEU A 67 1.96 -36.92 -10.65
N VAL A 68 2.15 -36.67 -11.96
CA VAL A 68 2.65 -35.39 -12.47
C VAL A 68 1.83 -34.93 -13.67
N SER A 69 1.47 -33.64 -13.68
CA SER A 69 0.77 -33.01 -14.81
C SER A 69 1.69 -32.80 -16.01
N ASN A 70 3.01 -32.60 -15.78
CA ASN A 70 3.99 -32.39 -16.85
C ASN A 70 5.29 -33.20 -16.65
N LYS A 71 5.42 -34.29 -17.40
CA LYS A 71 6.60 -35.18 -17.36
C LYS A 71 7.91 -34.51 -17.80
N SER A 72 7.87 -33.45 -18.61
CA SER A 72 9.10 -32.79 -19.08
C SER A 72 9.89 -32.08 -17.97
N LYS A 73 9.24 -31.83 -16.83
CA LYS A 73 9.87 -31.24 -15.64
C LYS A 73 10.43 -32.27 -14.66
N ILE A 74 10.19 -33.55 -14.89
CA ILE A 74 10.76 -34.63 -14.07
C ILE A 74 12.11 -35.00 -14.64
N ILE A 75 13.17 -34.74 -13.88
CA ILE A 75 14.54 -35.13 -14.22
C ILE A 75 14.70 -36.64 -14.02
N LYS A 76 14.20 -37.14 -12.90
CA LYS A 76 14.28 -38.57 -12.52
C LYS A 76 13.21 -38.90 -11.49
N ALA A 77 12.70 -40.13 -11.52
CA ALA A 77 11.88 -40.68 -10.43
C ALA A 77 12.30 -42.14 -10.19
N GLY A 78 12.11 -42.63 -8.97
CA GLY A 78 12.42 -44.01 -8.62
C GLY A 78 12.08 -44.37 -7.19
N THR A 79 12.47 -45.58 -6.82
CA THR A 79 12.36 -46.13 -5.47
C THR A 79 13.73 -46.31 -4.84
N LEU A 80 13.77 -46.22 -3.51
CA LEU A 80 14.90 -46.57 -2.68
C LEU A 80 14.42 -47.57 -1.63
N ASP A 81 15.14 -48.66 -1.45
CA ASP A 81 14.82 -49.67 -0.45
C ASP A 81 15.43 -49.26 0.90
N PRO A 82 14.63 -48.89 1.92
CA PRO A 82 15.15 -48.53 3.22
C PRO A 82 15.53 -49.76 4.07
N ALA A 83 15.29 -51.00 3.59
CA ALA A 83 15.57 -52.29 4.24
C ALA A 83 14.84 -52.56 5.58
N ILE A 84 14.11 -51.58 6.12
CA ILE A 84 13.42 -51.64 7.42
C ILE A 84 11.89 -51.70 7.29
N SER A 85 11.36 -51.57 6.08
CA SER A 85 9.92 -51.52 5.79
C SER A 85 9.60 -52.37 4.57
N ASP A 86 8.38 -52.91 4.51
CA ASP A 86 7.84 -53.54 3.30
C ASP A 86 7.47 -52.50 2.24
N HIS A 87 7.48 -51.20 2.57
CA HIS A 87 7.39 -50.09 1.62
C HIS A 87 8.77 -49.52 1.26
N LYS A 88 9.05 -49.42 -0.03
CA LYS A 88 10.17 -48.68 -0.61
C LYS A 88 9.84 -47.19 -0.62
N MET A 89 10.84 -46.37 -0.29
CA MET A 89 10.73 -44.92 -0.37
C MET A 89 10.65 -44.48 -1.83
N ILE A 90 9.64 -43.70 -2.18
CA ILE A 90 9.48 -43.12 -3.52
C ILE A 90 10.11 -41.74 -3.59
N TYR A 91 10.71 -41.39 -4.73
CA TYR A 91 11.23 -40.04 -4.96
C TYR A 91 11.05 -39.57 -6.40
N ALA A 92 10.95 -38.25 -6.57
CA ALA A 92 11.04 -37.58 -7.86
C ALA A 92 11.92 -36.33 -7.75
N ILE A 93 12.80 -36.14 -8.72
CA ILE A 93 13.66 -34.98 -8.89
C ILE A 93 13.01 -34.10 -9.96
N VAL A 94 12.68 -32.87 -9.60
CA VAL A 94 11.94 -31.92 -10.44
C VAL A 94 12.81 -30.73 -10.84
N ASN A 95 12.72 -30.32 -12.11
CA ASN A 95 13.37 -29.11 -12.62
C ASN A 95 12.44 -27.91 -12.51
N LEU A 96 12.57 -27.14 -11.42
CA LEU A 96 11.77 -25.93 -11.19
C LEU A 96 12.59 -24.70 -11.56
N ILE A 97 12.37 -24.15 -12.76
CA ILE A 97 12.95 -22.87 -13.17
C ILE A 97 12.10 -21.74 -12.57
N LYS A 98 12.55 -21.15 -11.46
CA LYS A 98 11.93 -19.92 -10.94
C LYS A 98 12.34 -18.74 -11.82
N LYS A 99 11.39 -18.14 -12.54
CA LYS A 99 11.64 -16.89 -13.27
C LYS A 99 12.03 -15.82 -12.23
N ARG A 100 13.21 -15.20 -12.40
CA ARG A 100 13.68 -14.14 -11.50
C ARG A 100 12.76 -12.94 -11.65
N GLU A 101 12.05 -12.58 -10.58
CA GLU A 101 11.24 -11.36 -10.54
C GLU A 101 12.15 -10.13 -10.74
N HIS A 102 11.65 -9.12 -11.44
CA HIS A 102 12.43 -7.91 -11.71
C HIS A 102 12.72 -7.14 -10.40
N PRO A 103 13.91 -6.50 -10.27
CA PRO A 103 14.22 -5.68 -9.10
C PRO A 103 13.19 -4.57 -8.91
N ILE A 104 12.62 -4.47 -7.71
CA ILE A 104 11.68 -3.39 -7.35
C ILE A 104 12.47 -2.33 -6.59
N ILE A 105 12.52 -1.11 -7.13
CA ILE A 105 13.04 0.06 -6.39
C ILE A 105 11.99 0.46 -5.36
N LYS A 106 12.36 0.44 -4.08
CA LYS A 106 11.50 0.88 -2.96
C LYS A 106 12.04 2.16 -2.37
N THR A 107 11.20 3.19 -2.26
CA THR A 107 11.53 4.39 -1.51
C THR A 107 11.31 4.12 -0.02
N VAL A 108 12.36 4.27 0.78
CA VAL A 108 12.30 4.13 2.24
C VAL A 108 12.52 5.48 2.91
N LYS A 109 11.87 5.68 4.07
CA LYS A 109 12.10 6.87 4.89
C LYS A 109 13.41 6.71 5.66
N ASN A 110 14.28 7.70 5.60
CA ASN A 110 15.53 7.71 6.34
C ASN A 110 15.33 8.34 7.73
N TYR A 111 15.38 7.51 8.77
CA TYR A 111 15.22 7.93 10.16
C TYR A 111 16.55 8.16 10.91
N LYS A 112 17.70 8.07 10.21
CA LYS A 112 19.04 8.07 10.84
C LYS A 112 19.34 9.33 11.66
N HIS A 113 18.76 10.47 11.27
CA HIS A 113 19.01 11.78 11.91
C HIS A 113 17.75 12.40 12.52
N VAL A 114 16.70 11.60 12.78
CA VAL A 114 15.49 12.11 13.42
C VAL A 114 15.75 12.37 14.91
N ASP A 115 15.43 13.58 15.37
CA ASP A 115 15.48 13.93 16.78
C ASP A 115 14.31 13.28 17.51
N LYS A 116 14.60 12.19 18.21
CA LYS A 116 13.61 11.39 18.96
C LYS A 116 12.83 12.22 19.99
N ARG A 117 13.45 13.25 20.59
CA ARG A 117 12.80 14.08 21.62
C ARG A 117 11.77 15.00 20.97
N LYS A 118 12.14 15.64 19.86
CA LYS A 118 11.22 16.48 19.08
C LYS A 118 10.07 15.65 18.50
N PHE A 119 10.37 14.46 17.96
CA PHE A 119 9.32 13.58 17.43
C PHE A 119 8.34 13.13 18.52
N LYS A 120 8.85 12.73 19.69
CA LYS A 120 7.99 12.35 20.84
C LYS A 120 7.12 13.52 21.30
N SER A 121 7.71 14.71 21.45
CA SER A 121 6.96 15.92 21.83
C SER A 121 5.88 16.26 20.80
N ALA A 122 6.20 16.19 19.51
CA ALA A 122 5.22 16.43 18.44
C ALA A 122 4.06 15.44 18.49
N LEU A 123 4.32 14.14 18.67
CA LEU A 123 3.27 13.12 18.83
C LEU A 123 2.38 13.36 20.06
N GLN A 124 2.94 13.86 21.16
CA GLN A 124 2.18 14.16 22.39
C GLN A 124 1.25 15.37 22.21
N ASN A 125 1.61 16.30 21.32
CA ASN A 125 0.83 17.52 21.06
C ASN A 125 -0.25 17.33 19.98
N VAL A 126 -0.31 16.16 19.33
CA VAL A 126 -1.34 15.88 18.34
C VAL A 126 -2.70 15.71 19.04
N PRO A 127 -3.78 16.34 18.53
CA PRO A 127 -5.12 16.17 19.05
C PRO A 127 -5.73 14.83 18.58
N TRP A 128 -5.25 13.71 19.14
CA TRP A 128 -5.71 12.36 18.77
C TRP A 128 -7.20 12.12 19.03
N TRP A 129 -7.77 12.86 19.98
CA TRP A 129 -9.21 12.84 20.30
C TRP A 129 -10.09 13.19 19.09
N VAL A 130 -9.55 13.82 18.04
CA VAL A 130 -10.27 14.07 16.78
C VAL A 130 -10.70 12.75 16.11
N CYS A 131 -9.95 11.66 16.31
CA CYS A 131 -10.34 10.33 15.83
C CYS A 131 -11.65 9.84 16.48
N ASP A 132 -11.91 10.21 17.74
CA ASP A 132 -13.09 9.74 18.48
C ASP A 132 -14.39 10.44 18.05
N ILE A 133 -14.31 11.42 17.14
CA ILE A 133 -15.46 12.16 16.60
C ILE A 133 -16.17 11.35 15.51
N PHE A 134 -15.46 10.43 14.85
CA PHE A 134 -15.97 9.71 13.69
C PHE A 134 -16.52 8.34 14.11
N ASP A 135 -17.73 8.03 13.64
CA ASP A 135 -18.37 6.73 13.90
C ASP A 135 -17.92 5.64 12.90
N ASP A 136 -17.40 6.03 11.74
CA ASP A 136 -16.95 5.13 10.68
C ASP A 136 -15.46 4.78 10.80
N LEU A 137 -15.12 3.50 10.67
CA LEU A 137 -13.75 3.00 10.82
C LEU A 137 -12.78 3.53 9.76
N ASP A 138 -13.24 3.72 8.52
CA ASP A 138 -12.39 4.25 7.45
C ASP A 138 -12.07 5.74 7.70
N ASP A 139 -13.05 6.49 8.21
CA ASP A 139 -12.85 7.90 8.59
C ASP A 139 -11.93 8.06 9.81
N VAL A 140 -12.07 7.20 10.84
CA VAL A 140 -11.15 7.14 11.99
C VAL A 140 -9.72 6.88 11.53
N GLN A 141 -9.54 5.88 10.65
CA GLN A 141 -8.23 5.53 10.09
C GLN A 141 -7.63 6.69 9.27
N ASN A 142 -8.45 7.35 8.46
CA ASN A 142 -8.02 8.48 7.65
C ASN A 142 -7.62 9.69 8.52
N ALA A 143 -8.39 10.00 9.57
CA ALA A 143 -8.06 11.05 10.53
C ALA A 143 -6.73 10.76 11.23
N TRP A 144 -6.54 9.53 11.72
CA TRP A 144 -5.29 9.11 12.34
C TRP A 144 -4.10 9.23 11.37
N GLU A 145 -4.26 8.74 10.14
CA GLU A 145 -3.21 8.81 9.13
C GLU A 145 -2.79 10.24 8.81
N LEU A 146 -3.74 11.17 8.71
CA LEU A 146 -3.47 12.58 8.44
C LEU A 146 -2.68 13.22 9.58
N LEU A 147 -3.12 13.00 10.83
CA LEU A 147 -2.46 13.52 12.02
C LEU A 147 -1.02 12.99 12.15
N TYR A 148 -0.83 11.68 11.93
CA TYR A 148 0.49 11.07 11.96
C TYR A 148 1.40 11.55 10.82
N LYS A 149 0.87 11.69 9.60
CA LYS A 149 1.63 12.16 8.43
C LYS A 149 2.14 13.60 8.63
N ASP A 150 1.37 14.46 9.28
CA ASP A 150 1.80 15.83 9.57
C ASP A 150 2.98 15.86 10.57
N VAL A 151 2.92 15.08 11.66
CA VAL A 151 4.07 14.97 12.60
C VAL A 151 5.29 14.35 11.93
N ASN A 152 5.08 13.29 11.15
CA ASN A 152 6.16 12.60 10.47
C ASN A 152 6.80 13.47 9.38
N TRP A 153 6.08 14.43 8.80
CA TRP A 153 6.63 15.41 7.86
C TRP A 153 7.62 16.37 8.54
N GLU A 154 7.26 16.95 9.69
CA GLU A 154 8.14 17.90 10.40
C GLU A 154 9.53 17.32 10.71
N GLN A 155 9.57 16.00 10.96
CA GLN A 155 10.82 15.29 11.26
C GLN A 155 11.60 14.85 10.01
N THR A 156 10.90 14.50 8.92
CA THR A 156 11.55 13.92 7.73
C THR A 156 11.83 14.93 6.63
N LYS A 157 11.19 16.11 6.68
CA LYS A 157 11.27 17.16 5.64
C LYS A 157 11.17 16.62 4.20
N ASN A 158 10.42 15.52 3.98
CA ASN A 158 10.21 14.91 2.65
C ASN A 158 9.16 15.67 1.80
N PRO A 159 9.57 16.48 0.80
CA PRO A 159 8.70 17.50 0.17
C PRO A 159 7.47 16.90 -0.52
N ILE A 160 7.61 15.66 -1.01
CA ILE A 160 6.56 14.94 -1.75
C ILE A 160 5.45 14.49 -0.79
N ALA A 161 5.82 14.05 0.42
CA ALA A 161 4.85 13.63 1.44
C ALA A 161 4.04 14.82 1.97
N HIS A 162 4.68 15.98 2.15
CA HIS A 162 4.00 17.21 2.58
C HIS A 162 2.98 17.70 1.57
N LYS A 163 3.35 17.72 0.29
CA LYS A 163 2.45 18.17 -0.77
C LYS A 163 1.16 17.33 -0.76
N LYS A 164 1.30 16.00 -0.66
CA LYS A 164 0.15 15.08 -0.55
C LYS A 164 -0.66 15.27 0.74
N SER A 165 -0.01 15.42 1.90
CA SER A 165 -0.71 15.66 3.17
C SER A 165 -1.50 16.98 3.14
N LYS A 166 -0.87 18.05 2.62
CA LYS A 166 -1.49 19.37 2.47
C LYS A 166 -2.68 19.33 1.51
N GLU A 167 -2.57 18.62 0.38
CA GLU A 167 -3.68 18.43 -0.56
C GLU A 167 -4.84 17.68 0.09
N ALA A 168 -4.58 16.59 0.82
CA ALA A 168 -5.60 15.83 1.52
C ALA A 168 -6.29 16.63 2.63
N ARG A 169 -5.53 17.36 3.45
CA ARG A 169 -6.06 18.27 4.48
C ARG A 169 -6.91 19.39 3.89
N ASN A 170 -6.47 19.98 2.78
CA ASN A 170 -7.25 21.00 2.09
C ASN A 170 -8.57 20.44 1.56
N LEU A 171 -8.55 19.23 0.99
CA LEU A 171 -9.74 18.55 0.50
C LEU A 171 -10.73 18.24 1.64
N ALA A 172 -10.23 17.74 2.78
CA ALA A 172 -11.04 17.49 3.96
C ALA A 172 -11.68 18.78 4.49
N ASN A 173 -10.90 19.87 4.60
CA ASN A 173 -11.43 21.18 5.01
C ASN A 173 -12.50 21.72 4.05
N ILE A 174 -12.34 21.54 2.74
CA ILE A 174 -13.35 21.94 1.75
C ILE A 174 -14.64 21.12 1.95
N ARG A 175 -14.52 19.81 2.14
CA ARG A 175 -15.66 18.91 2.37
C ARG A 175 -16.39 19.27 3.66
N MET A 176 -15.67 19.48 4.76
CA MET A 176 -16.22 19.91 6.04
C MET A 176 -17.00 21.22 5.91
N ARG A 177 -16.40 22.25 5.30
CA ARG A 177 -17.08 23.54 5.09
C ARG A 177 -18.32 23.40 4.21
N LYS A 178 -18.28 22.51 3.21
CA LYS A 178 -19.42 22.27 2.32
C LYS A 178 -20.56 21.58 3.08
N ALA A 179 -20.26 20.52 3.82
CA ALA A 179 -21.23 19.80 4.64
C ALA A 179 -21.85 20.71 5.71
N GLU A 180 -21.02 21.51 6.39
CA GLU A 180 -21.49 22.49 7.37
C GLU A 180 -22.40 23.55 6.73
N ALA A 181 -22.03 24.08 5.56
CA ALA A 181 -22.86 25.03 4.83
C ALA A 181 -24.19 24.43 4.36
N GLU A 182 -24.20 23.15 3.96
CA GLU A 182 -25.41 22.43 3.58
C GLU A 182 -26.32 22.18 4.78
N TYR A 183 -25.76 21.74 5.91
CA TYR A 183 -26.48 21.56 7.17
C TYR A 183 -27.17 22.84 7.63
N TRP A 184 -26.43 23.95 7.72
CA TRP A 184 -27.05 25.21 8.16
C TRP A 184 -28.04 25.81 7.14
N LYS A 185 -27.93 25.41 5.87
CA LYS A 185 -28.90 25.80 4.84
C LYS A 185 -30.17 24.94 4.89
N SER A 186 -30.10 23.70 5.35
CA SER A 186 -31.29 22.89 5.60
C SER A 186 -31.99 23.27 6.91
N GLU A 187 -31.23 23.68 7.93
CA GLU A 187 -31.78 24.02 9.24
C GLU A 187 -32.50 25.38 9.27
N PHE A 188 -32.03 26.33 8.46
CA PHE A 188 -32.55 27.70 8.46
C PHE A 188 -32.98 28.18 7.07
N ASP A 189 -34.10 28.88 7.04
CA ASP A 189 -34.62 29.46 5.80
C ASP A 189 -33.78 30.65 5.30
N ASN A 190 -34.09 31.07 4.07
CA ASN A 190 -33.41 32.22 3.46
C ASN A 190 -33.69 33.54 4.19
N GLU A 191 -34.70 33.61 5.07
CA GLU A 191 -35.08 34.82 5.79
C GLU A 191 -34.21 35.02 7.03
N PHE A 192 -33.94 33.94 7.78
CA PHE A 192 -32.93 33.89 8.84
C PHE A 192 -31.57 34.38 8.32
N TRP A 193 -31.10 33.84 7.18
CA TRP A 193 -29.81 34.23 6.62
C TRP A 193 -29.75 35.69 6.14
N LYS A 194 -30.87 36.30 5.76
CA LYS A 194 -30.95 37.75 5.47
C LYS A 194 -30.77 38.58 6.75
N VAL A 195 -31.39 38.15 7.85
CA VAL A 195 -31.25 38.80 9.16
C VAL A 195 -29.82 38.65 9.69
N VAL A 196 -29.25 37.44 9.66
CA VAL A 196 -27.87 37.20 10.06
C VAL A 196 -26.91 38.07 9.25
N LYS A 197 -27.02 38.14 7.92
CA LYS A 197 -26.17 39.01 7.10
C LYS A 197 -26.32 40.50 7.42
N LYS A 198 -27.53 40.95 7.81
CA LYS A 198 -27.78 42.32 8.28
C LYS A 198 -27.14 42.61 9.63
N VAL A 199 -27.17 41.65 10.56
CA VAL A 199 -26.59 41.79 11.91
C VAL A 199 -25.06 41.68 11.86
N HIS A 200 -24.55 40.73 11.10
CA HIS A 200 -23.13 40.38 11.06
C HIS A 200 -22.30 41.24 10.12
N ARG A 201 -22.81 42.42 9.68
CA ARG A 201 -22.23 43.33 8.68
C ARG A 201 -20.72 43.09 8.48
N LYS A 202 -20.35 42.23 7.53
CA LYS A 202 -18.97 42.21 7.04
C LYS A 202 -18.82 43.53 6.32
N THR A 203 -18.24 44.52 6.98
CA THR A 203 -17.78 45.73 6.33
C THR A 203 -16.98 45.30 5.12
N LYS A 204 -17.42 45.71 3.92
CA LYS A 204 -16.58 45.62 2.70
C LYS A 204 -15.18 46.06 3.09
N ALA A 205 -14.17 45.28 2.70
CA ALA A 205 -12.78 45.55 3.02
C ALA A 205 -12.50 47.05 2.84
N ILE A 206 -12.06 47.69 3.93
CA ILE A 206 -11.73 49.10 3.95
C ILE A 206 -10.58 49.27 2.94
N LYS A 207 -10.71 50.24 2.02
CA LYS A 207 -9.60 50.63 1.15
C LYS A 207 -8.37 50.85 2.01
N ILE A 208 -7.28 50.14 1.73
CA ILE A 208 -6.01 50.27 2.46
C ILE A 208 -5.63 51.75 2.47
N GLY A 209 -5.29 52.26 3.66
CA GLY A 209 -4.87 53.65 3.85
C GLY A 209 -3.64 54.02 3.00
N PRO A 210 -3.25 55.30 2.96
CA PRO A 210 -2.00 55.70 2.34
C PRO A 210 -0.82 54.93 2.96
N LEU A 211 0.14 54.50 2.14
CA LEU A 211 1.33 53.79 2.59
C LEU A 211 2.57 54.64 2.32
N GLU A 212 3.48 54.73 3.28
CA GLU A 212 4.73 55.48 3.16
C GLU A 212 5.88 54.54 2.79
N ASP A 213 6.73 54.95 1.85
CA ASP A 213 7.95 54.23 1.49
C ASP A 213 9.13 54.57 2.43
N ASP A 214 10.24 53.85 2.28
CA ASP A 214 11.45 54.06 3.09
C ASP A 214 12.10 55.45 2.89
N LEU A 215 11.67 56.21 1.86
CA LEU A 215 12.13 57.55 1.53
C LEU A 215 11.16 58.65 2.02
N GLY A 216 10.07 58.26 2.69
CA GLY A 216 9.05 59.17 3.22
C GLY A 216 7.97 59.59 2.22
N ASN A 217 7.89 58.97 1.03
CA ASN A 217 6.85 59.29 0.06
C ASN A 217 5.58 58.49 0.33
N VAL A 218 4.44 59.19 0.34
CA VAL A 218 3.13 58.59 0.63
C VAL A 218 2.42 58.18 -0.68
N GLN A 219 2.23 56.88 -0.85
CA GLN A 219 1.53 56.27 -1.97
C GLN A 219 0.02 56.13 -1.67
N ILE A 220 -0.79 56.72 -2.53
CA ILE A 220 -2.26 56.74 -2.41
C ILE A 220 -2.91 55.81 -3.45
N ASN A 221 -2.24 55.61 -4.60
CA ASN A 221 -2.68 54.75 -5.69
C ASN A 221 -2.60 53.26 -5.30
N GLU A 222 -3.66 52.50 -5.60
CA GLU A 222 -3.75 51.07 -5.26
C GLU A 222 -2.67 50.23 -5.96
N LYS A 223 -2.26 50.61 -7.18
CA LYS A 223 -1.20 49.92 -7.91
C LYS A 223 0.17 50.13 -7.26
N GLU A 224 0.49 51.38 -6.95
CA GLU A 224 1.76 51.75 -6.30
C GLU A 224 1.85 51.19 -4.87
N LYS A 225 0.73 51.13 -4.14
CA LYS A 225 0.66 50.43 -2.84
C LYS A 225 0.99 48.95 -2.96
N ALA A 226 0.45 48.27 -3.97
CA ALA A 226 0.72 46.85 -4.19
C ALA A 226 2.19 46.61 -4.56
N GLU A 227 2.76 47.45 -5.42
CA GLU A 227 4.18 47.40 -5.79
C GLU A 227 5.09 47.67 -4.58
N LEU A 228 4.76 48.68 -3.76
CA LEU A 228 5.48 49.00 -2.53
C LEU A 228 5.46 47.83 -1.53
N MET A 229 4.28 47.24 -1.28
CA MET A 229 4.17 46.09 -0.39
C MET A 229 4.95 44.89 -0.92
N ASN A 230 4.88 44.60 -2.22
CA ASN A 230 5.62 43.50 -2.83
C ASN A 230 7.13 43.70 -2.68
N ASN A 231 7.64 44.91 -2.95
CA ASN A 231 9.06 45.22 -2.82
C ASN A 231 9.53 45.12 -1.37
N TYR A 232 8.73 45.61 -0.41
CA TYR A 232 9.02 45.48 1.00
C TYR A 232 9.13 44.01 1.42
N PHE A 233 8.12 43.18 1.12
CA PHE A 233 8.13 41.78 1.53
C PHE A 233 9.16 40.92 0.78
N ALA A 234 9.57 41.32 -0.43
CA ALA A 234 10.65 40.67 -1.15
C ALA A 234 12.03 40.92 -0.50
N THR A 235 12.24 42.10 0.11
CA THR A 235 13.55 42.56 0.59
C THR A 235 13.69 42.57 2.12
N VAL A 236 12.59 42.44 2.87
CA VAL A 236 12.62 42.50 4.35
C VAL A 236 13.53 41.44 4.97
N GLY A 237 13.63 40.26 4.37
CA GLY A 237 14.51 39.20 4.85
C GLY A 237 15.99 39.55 4.78
N GLU A 238 16.41 40.23 3.70
CA GLU A 238 17.79 40.69 3.52
C GLU A 238 18.12 41.83 4.49
N LYS A 239 17.22 42.82 4.60
CA LYS A 239 17.35 43.92 5.57
C LYS A 239 17.44 43.43 7.01
N MET A 240 16.67 42.41 7.36
CA MET A 240 16.74 41.78 8.69
C MET A 240 18.07 41.03 8.89
N ALA A 241 18.58 40.35 7.87
CA ALA A 241 19.85 39.63 7.94
C ALA A 241 21.04 40.59 8.14
N GLU A 242 21.06 41.72 7.44
CA GLU A 242 22.09 42.77 7.59
C GLU A 242 22.08 43.43 8.98
N ALA A 243 20.93 43.45 9.66
CA ALA A 243 20.80 44.01 10.99
C ALA A 243 21.36 43.12 12.11
N PHE A 244 21.76 41.87 11.82
CA PHE A 244 22.39 41.00 12.81
C PHE A 244 23.91 41.23 12.87
N PRO A 245 24.48 41.46 14.07
CA PRO A 245 25.93 41.63 14.21
C PRO A 245 26.66 40.33 13.85
N VAL A 246 27.69 40.44 13.01
CA VAL A 246 28.59 39.32 12.66
C VAL A 246 29.27 38.84 13.94
N GLN A 247 29.01 37.59 14.34
CA GLN A 247 29.77 36.96 15.41
C GLN A 247 31.17 36.64 14.89
N ILE A 248 32.14 37.47 15.25
CA ILE A 248 33.56 37.17 15.06
C ILE A 248 33.90 36.12 16.12
N GLU A 249 33.97 34.85 15.70
CA GLU A 249 34.53 33.78 16.54
C GLU A 249 36.03 34.04 16.68
N SER A 250 36.46 34.46 17.87
CA SER A 250 37.87 34.52 18.25
C SER A 250 38.41 33.11 18.47
N GLU A 251 39.54 32.83 17.83
CA GLU A 251 40.33 31.57 17.85
C GLU A 251 40.55 30.95 19.24
#